data_AF-A0A9X1GEV0-F1
#
_entry.id   AF-A0A9X1GEV0-F1
#
_cell.length_a   1.000
_cell.length_b   1.000
_cell.length_c   1.000
_cell.angle_alpha   90.00
_cell.angle_beta   90.00
_cell.angle_gamma   90.00
#
_symmetry.space_group_name_H-M   'P 1'
#
loop_
_entity.id
_entity.type
_entity.pdbx_description
1 polymer ?
#
loop_
_entity_poly.entity_id
_entity_poly.type
_entity_poly.pdbx_seq_one_letter_code
_entity_poly.pdbx_strand_id
1 'polypeptide(L)'
;YDLQVNAIINADEFHNNTALIEIGRGDEYDYNERRVPPEEVTTGGRRFEKFDASSNALLDGARFELWNEEKTAYAVFYKDGVRLSVYESGADAEEITIDWVSDNSVEATEFVSNDQGYFEVVGLDYGTYFMKETVAPEGYVLPTGEAAFTEFNVEYGSYDDELVIVDYEYPGAARVPNVRQGFLPSTGGNGILAFLLIGLSLMIGSYSWYRKTKMKSEV
;
A
#
# COMPACT_ATOMS: atom_id res chain seq x y z
N TYR A 1 -16.44 -27.66 13.73
CA TYR A 1 -15.71 -27.91 12.48
C TYR A 1 -15.29 -26.54 12.00
N ASP A 2 -14.09 -26.43 11.46
CA ASP A 2 -13.61 -25.16 10.92
C ASP A 2 -13.79 -25.23 9.40
N LEU A 3 -14.33 -24.16 8.82
CA LEU A 3 -14.45 -24.01 7.37
C LEU A 3 -13.48 -22.95 6.91
N GLN A 4 -12.81 -23.23 5.80
CA GLN A 4 -12.04 -22.26 5.06
C GLN A 4 -12.86 -21.81 3.84
N VAL A 5 -12.90 -20.51 3.58
CA VAL A 5 -13.56 -19.98 2.39
C VAL A 5 -12.69 -20.35 1.18
N ASN A 6 -13.18 -21.30 0.37
CA ASN A 6 -12.54 -21.76 -0.86
C ASN A 6 -13.43 -21.48 -2.09
N ALA A 7 -14.41 -20.58 -1.97
CA ALA A 7 -15.24 -20.15 -3.08
C ALA A 7 -14.60 -18.93 -3.78
N ILE A 8 -15.13 -18.54 -4.94
CA ILE A 8 -14.83 -17.24 -5.55
C ILE A 8 -15.07 -16.16 -4.49
N ILE A 9 -14.03 -15.41 -4.16
CA ILE A 9 -14.10 -14.38 -3.12
C ILE A 9 -14.42 -13.06 -3.84
N ASN A 10 -15.71 -12.75 -3.95
CA ASN A 10 -16.12 -11.40 -4.29
C ASN A 10 -16.10 -10.56 -3.01
N ALA A 11 -15.43 -9.41 -3.05
CA ALA A 11 -15.47 -8.48 -1.93
C ALA A 11 -16.93 -8.07 -1.65
N ASP A 12 -17.27 -8.02 -0.36
CA ASP A 12 -18.57 -7.65 0.17
C ASP A 12 -19.74 -8.57 -0.24
N GLU A 13 -19.44 -9.77 -0.77
CA GLU A 13 -20.42 -10.83 -0.94
C GLU A 13 -20.53 -11.68 0.34
N PHE A 14 -21.76 -11.91 0.80
CA PHE A 14 -22.03 -12.74 1.98
C PHE A 14 -22.09 -14.22 1.60
N HIS A 15 -21.29 -15.03 2.30
CA HIS A 15 -21.26 -16.47 2.16
C HIS A 15 -21.94 -17.15 3.35
N ASN A 16 -22.85 -18.07 3.05
CA ASN A 16 -23.62 -18.82 4.03
C ASN A 16 -23.33 -20.32 3.95
N ASN A 17 -23.33 -20.98 5.11
CA ASN A 17 -23.33 -22.45 5.19
C ASN A 17 -24.69 -22.96 5.67
N THR A 18 -24.97 -24.25 5.47
CA THR A 18 -26.18 -24.89 6.01
C THR A 18 -25.81 -26.22 6.63
N ALA A 19 -26.16 -26.41 7.90
CA ALA A 19 -26.06 -27.69 8.59
C ALA A 19 -27.38 -28.46 8.48
N LEU A 20 -27.29 -29.74 8.16
CA LEU A 20 -28.43 -30.67 8.12
C LEU A 20 -28.36 -31.61 9.32
N ILE A 21 -29.41 -31.60 10.15
CA ILE A 21 -29.56 -32.50 11.29
C ILE A 21 -30.61 -33.55 10.93
N GLU A 22 -30.19 -34.80 10.83
CA GLU A 22 -31.06 -35.95 10.57
C GLU A 22 -30.98 -36.94 11.73
N ILE A 23 -32.13 -37.30 12.32
CA ILE A 23 -32.23 -38.29 13.38
C ILE A 23 -33.27 -39.33 12.95
N GLY A 24 -32.92 -40.61 12.95
CA GLY A 24 -33.78 -41.69 12.49
C GLY A 24 -33.25 -43.08 12.82
N ARG A 25 -34.01 -44.11 12.44
CA ARG A 25 -33.61 -45.52 12.58
C ARG A 25 -33.69 -46.22 11.23
N GLY A 26 -32.56 -46.67 10.70
CA GLY A 26 -32.50 -47.29 9.37
C GLY A 26 -32.64 -46.22 8.28
N ASP A 27 -33.44 -46.49 7.26
CA ASP A 27 -33.64 -45.60 6.11
C ASP A 27 -34.77 -44.57 6.36
N GLU A 28 -35.32 -44.52 7.58
CA GLU A 28 -36.45 -43.69 7.97
C GLU A 28 -35.99 -42.61 8.98
N TYR A 29 -36.20 -41.35 8.61
CA TYR A 29 -35.82 -40.19 9.41
C TYR A 29 -37.02 -39.73 10.27
N ASP A 30 -36.87 -39.81 11.60
CA ASP A 30 -37.85 -39.33 12.58
C ASP A 30 -37.82 -37.80 12.73
N TYR A 31 -36.70 -37.17 12.35
CA TYR A 31 -36.47 -35.75 12.43
C TYR A 31 -35.47 -35.29 11.38
N ASN A 32 -35.80 -34.21 10.69
CA ASN A 32 -34.92 -33.53 9.74
C ASN A 32 -35.06 -32.02 9.96
N GLU A 33 -33.94 -31.34 10.21
CA GLU A 33 -33.90 -29.89 10.29
C GLU A 33 -32.68 -29.32 9.56
N ARG A 34 -32.92 -28.28 8.75
CA ARG A 34 -31.87 -27.44 8.18
C ARG A 34 -31.65 -26.22 9.07
N ARG A 35 -30.40 -26.00 9.46
CA ARG A 35 -29.97 -24.83 10.24
C ARG A 35 -28.98 -24.03 9.42
N VAL A 36 -29.33 -22.77 9.14
CA VAL A 36 -28.38 -21.77 8.63
C VAL A 36 -27.82 -21.04 9.86
N PRO A 37 -26.49 -20.93 10.02
CA PRO A 37 -25.92 -20.10 11.07
C PRO A 37 -26.42 -18.66 10.96
N PRO A 38 -26.57 -17.96 12.10
CA PRO A 38 -27.01 -16.57 12.10
C PRO A 38 -25.92 -15.60 11.61
N GLU A 39 -24.65 -16.00 11.61
CA GLU A 39 -23.53 -15.18 11.17
C GLU A 39 -23.14 -15.56 9.75
N GLU A 40 -23.22 -14.58 8.85
CA GLU A 40 -22.73 -14.66 7.49
C GLU A 40 -21.24 -14.30 7.48
N VAL A 41 -20.45 -14.94 6.62
CA VAL A 41 -19.02 -14.64 6.47
C VAL A 41 -18.82 -13.85 5.19
N THR A 42 -18.06 -12.77 5.25
CA THR A 42 -17.70 -11.96 4.09
C THR A 42 -16.24 -11.52 4.20
N THR A 43 -15.71 -11.02 3.10
CA THR A 43 -14.38 -10.41 3.02
C THR A 43 -14.51 -9.07 2.30
N GLY A 44 -13.58 -8.16 2.49
CA GLY A 44 -13.53 -6.91 1.77
C GLY A 44 -12.40 -6.85 0.73
N GLY A 45 -12.25 -5.66 0.18
CA GLY A 45 -11.16 -5.32 -0.71
C GLY A 45 -10.93 -3.83 -0.78
N ARG A 46 -9.89 -3.46 -1.52
CA ARG A 46 -9.56 -2.06 -1.81
C ARG A 46 -8.97 -1.89 -3.20
N ARG A 47 -9.41 -0.84 -3.90
CA ARG A 47 -8.81 -0.36 -5.15
C ARG A 47 -7.87 0.81 -4.88
N PHE A 48 -6.84 0.96 -5.71
CA PHE A 48 -5.82 1.98 -5.55
C PHE A 48 -5.53 2.70 -6.87
N GLU A 49 -5.17 3.98 -6.78
CA GLU A 49 -4.66 4.78 -7.90
C GLU A 49 -3.24 5.25 -7.59
N LYS A 50 -2.28 4.85 -8.43
CA LYS A 50 -0.93 5.41 -8.40
C LYS A 50 -0.89 6.66 -9.25
N PHE A 51 -0.40 7.76 -8.68
CA PHE A 51 -0.37 9.03 -9.39
C PHE A 51 0.83 9.91 -9.06
N ASP A 52 1.12 10.86 -9.95
CA ASP A 52 2.09 11.92 -9.79
C ASP A 52 1.52 13.03 -8.89
N ALA A 53 2.17 13.28 -7.75
CA ALA A 53 1.70 14.23 -6.74
C ALA A 53 1.58 15.68 -7.24
N SER A 54 2.27 16.05 -8.31
CA SER A 54 2.26 17.41 -8.85
C SER A 54 1.23 17.60 -9.97
N SER A 55 1.09 16.60 -10.84
CA SER A 55 0.26 16.69 -12.05
C SER A 55 -1.04 15.89 -11.99
N ASN A 56 -1.21 15.02 -10.99
CA ASN A 56 -2.27 14.02 -10.92
C ASN A 56 -2.29 13.02 -12.09
N ALA A 57 -1.23 12.94 -12.89
CA ALA A 57 -1.11 11.91 -13.92
C ALA A 57 -0.98 10.52 -13.28
N LEU A 58 -1.71 9.55 -13.81
CA LEU A 58 -1.66 8.15 -13.35
C LEU A 58 -0.34 7.49 -13.77
N LEU A 59 0.16 6.56 -12.94
CA LEU A 59 1.50 5.98 -13.09
C LEU A 59 1.50 4.45 -13.12
N ASP A 60 2.09 3.90 -14.16
CA ASP A 60 2.32 2.46 -14.35
C ASP A 60 3.63 2.00 -13.70
N GLY A 61 3.69 0.71 -13.36
CA GLY A 61 4.91 0.00 -13.00
C GLY A 61 5.43 0.22 -11.57
N ALA A 62 4.67 0.88 -10.70
CA ALA A 62 5.00 0.91 -9.27
C ALA A 62 4.75 -0.47 -8.66
N ARG A 63 5.59 -0.92 -7.73
CA ARG A 63 5.43 -2.21 -7.03
C ARG A 63 5.22 -2.01 -5.54
N PHE A 64 4.35 -2.83 -4.96
CA PHE A 64 3.95 -2.76 -3.56
C PHE A 64 3.99 -4.11 -2.87
N GLU A 65 4.22 -4.07 -1.57
CA GLU A 65 3.94 -5.16 -0.64
C GLU A 65 2.75 -4.77 0.23
N LEU A 66 1.85 -5.71 0.53
CA LEU A 66 0.76 -5.51 1.49
C LEU A 66 1.24 -5.86 2.91
N TRP A 67 1.00 -4.97 3.86
CA TRP A 67 1.42 -5.09 5.27
C TRP A 67 0.22 -5.01 6.21
N ASN A 68 0.31 -5.72 7.34
CA ASN A 68 -0.69 -5.69 8.40
C ASN A 68 -0.69 -4.34 9.15
N GLU A 69 -1.70 -4.11 9.99
CA GLU A 69 -1.87 -2.88 10.78
C GLU A 69 -0.61 -2.49 11.57
N GLU A 70 0.07 -3.47 12.17
CA GLU A 70 1.25 -3.24 13.00
C GLU A 70 2.54 -2.99 12.18
N LYS A 71 2.50 -3.19 10.86
CA LYS A 71 3.67 -3.19 9.96
C LYS A 71 4.75 -4.20 10.41
N THR A 72 4.32 -5.32 11.00
CA THR A 72 5.19 -6.38 11.51
C THR A 72 5.25 -7.59 10.59
N ALA A 73 4.29 -7.74 9.69
CA ALA A 73 4.21 -8.82 8.73
C ALA A 73 3.67 -8.33 7.38
N TYR A 74 4.12 -8.97 6.30
CA TYR A 74 3.63 -8.76 4.95
C TYR A 74 2.84 -9.97 4.46
N ALA A 75 1.95 -9.74 3.49
CA ALA A 75 1.09 -10.76 2.94
C ALA A 75 1.81 -11.60 1.86
N VAL A 76 1.55 -12.90 1.90
CA VAL A 76 1.93 -13.87 0.86
C VAL A 76 0.67 -14.58 0.40
N PHE A 77 0.35 -14.44 -0.88
CA PHE A 77 -0.83 -15.03 -1.49
C PHE A 77 -0.47 -16.37 -2.11
N TYR A 78 -1.36 -17.34 -1.97
CA TYR A 78 -1.27 -18.64 -2.63
C TYR A 78 -2.53 -18.91 -3.40
N LYS A 79 -2.39 -19.54 -4.57
CA LYS A 79 -3.48 -20.06 -5.38
C LYS A 79 -3.22 -21.53 -5.62
N ASP A 80 -4.19 -22.39 -5.31
CA ASP A 80 -4.01 -23.85 -5.35
C ASP A 80 -2.79 -24.36 -4.54
N GLY A 81 -2.47 -23.66 -3.44
CA GLY A 81 -1.29 -23.95 -2.62
C GLY A 81 0.06 -23.55 -3.26
N VAL A 82 0.05 -22.86 -4.40
CA VAL A 82 1.23 -22.31 -5.06
C VAL A 82 1.35 -20.82 -4.75
N ARG A 83 2.52 -20.40 -4.27
CA ARG A 83 2.81 -18.99 -3.96
C ARG A 83 2.74 -18.13 -5.21
N LEU A 84 2.03 -17.02 -5.14
CA LEU A 84 2.03 -15.97 -6.15
C LEU A 84 3.20 -15.02 -5.92
N SER A 85 4.02 -14.81 -6.95
CA SER A 85 5.06 -13.75 -6.93
C SER A 85 4.46 -12.37 -7.15
N VAL A 86 3.42 -12.29 -7.97
CA VAL A 86 2.68 -11.06 -8.28
C VAL A 86 1.20 -11.38 -8.15
N TYR A 87 0.44 -10.48 -7.57
CA TYR A 87 -1.02 -10.56 -7.52
C TYR A 87 -1.61 -9.93 -8.79
N GLU A 88 -2.37 -10.69 -9.56
CA GLU A 88 -3.07 -10.20 -10.75
C GLU A 88 -4.56 -9.97 -10.47
N SER A 89 -4.96 -8.69 -10.46
CA SER A 89 -6.35 -8.24 -10.35
C SER A 89 -7.28 -8.99 -11.32
N GLY A 90 -8.41 -9.47 -10.80
CA GLY A 90 -9.41 -10.25 -11.55
C GLY A 90 -9.02 -11.69 -11.92
N ALA A 91 -7.75 -12.00 -12.13
CA ALA A 91 -7.29 -13.35 -12.44
C ALA A 91 -7.06 -14.20 -11.18
N ASP A 92 -6.65 -13.57 -10.09
CA ASP A 92 -6.31 -14.24 -8.82
C ASP A 92 -7.35 -14.07 -7.73
N ALA A 93 -8.49 -13.43 -7.99
CA ALA A 93 -9.58 -13.26 -7.01
C ALA A 93 -10.31 -14.58 -6.63
N GLU A 94 -9.96 -15.69 -7.28
CA GLU A 94 -10.56 -17.00 -7.08
C GLU A 94 -9.60 -17.93 -6.32
N GLU A 95 -10.06 -18.54 -5.23
CA GLU A 95 -9.35 -19.59 -4.48
C GLU A 95 -7.97 -19.19 -3.91
N ILE A 96 -7.83 -17.91 -3.55
CA ILE A 96 -6.64 -17.37 -2.91
C ILE A 96 -6.65 -17.57 -1.39
N THR A 97 -5.50 -17.92 -0.83
CA THR A 97 -5.26 -17.92 0.62
C THR A 97 -4.13 -16.95 0.96
N ILE A 98 -4.25 -16.26 2.09
CA ILE A 98 -3.30 -15.22 2.51
C ILE A 98 -2.61 -15.65 3.80
N ASP A 99 -1.28 -15.69 3.78
CA ASP A 99 -0.45 -15.85 4.98
C ASP A 99 0.24 -14.53 5.32
N TRP A 100 0.27 -14.19 6.62
CA TRP A 100 1.03 -13.05 7.13
C TRP A 100 2.40 -13.52 7.64
N VAL A 101 3.46 -13.11 6.95
CA VAL A 101 4.84 -13.55 7.23
C VAL A 101 5.66 -12.39 7.79
N SER A 102 6.35 -12.64 8.90
CA SER A 102 7.22 -11.66 9.58
C SER A 102 8.71 -11.97 9.47
N ASP A 103 9.07 -13.17 9.03
CA ASP A 103 10.46 -13.52 8.71
C ASP A 103 10.77 -13.21 7.24
N ASN A 104 12.02 -12.88 6.92
CA ASN A 104 12.43 -12.60 5.54
C ASN A 104 12.80 -13.89 4.77
N SER A 105 12.27 -15.05 5.16
CA SER A 105 12.58 -16.33 4.51
C SER A 105 11.72 -16.58 3.27
N VAL A 106 10.60 -15.87 3.17
CA VAL A 106 9.68 -15.88 2.03
C VAL A 106 9.69 -14.48 1.40
N GLU A 107 9.40 -14.38 0.11
CA GLU A 107 9.21 -13.09 -0.54
C GLU A 107 7.72 -12.75 -0.49
N ALA A 108 7.40 -11.48 -0.23
CA ALA A 108 6.03 -10.97 -0.32
C ALA A 108 5.46 -11.16 -1.72
N THR A 109 4.13 -11.30 -1.82
CA THR A 109 3.47 -11.17 -3.11
C THR A 109 3.44 -9.70 -3.51
N GLU A 110 3.94 -9.38 -4.71
CA GLU A 110 3.98 -8.01 -5.21
C GLU A 110 2.66 -7.60 -5.87
N PHE A 111 2.26 -6.35 -5.66
CA PHE A 111 1.16 -5.71 -6.40
C PHE A 111 1.77 -4.69 -7.34
N VAL A 112 1.30 -4.63 -8.59
CA VAL A 112 1.86 -3.74 -9.61
C VAL A 112 0.79 -2.79 -10.11
N SER A 113 1.04 -1.49 -10.11
CA SER A 113 0.14 -0.53 -10.78
C SER A 113 0.20 -0.78 -12.28
N ASN A 114 -0.95 -0.97 -12.91
CA ASN A 114 -1.07 -1.28 -14.34
C ASN A 114 -0.85 -0.04 -15.22
N ASP A 115 -1.00 -0.23 -16.54
CA ASP A 115 -0.85 0.81 -17.57
C ASP A 115 -1.85 1.99 -17.41
N GLN A 116 -2.95 1.76 -16.71
CA GLN A 116 -3.92 2.78 -16.32
C GLN A 116 -3.63 3.40 -14.95
N GLY A 117 -2.58 2.94 -14.25
CA GLY A 117 -2.16 3.39 -12.93
C GLY A 117 -2.98 2.81 -11.76
N TYR A 118 -3.71 1.72 -11.98
CA TYR A 118 -4.57 1.08 -10.99
C TYR A 118 -4.00 -0.26 -10.52
N PHE A 119 -4.33 -0.62 -9.29
CA PHE A 119 -4.16 -1.96 -8.74
C PHE A 119 -5.18 -2.17 -7.62
N GLU A 120 -5.35 -3.40 -7.15
CA GLU A 120 -6.34 -3.72 -6.13
C GLU A 120 -5.93 -4.94 -5.30
N VAL A 121 -6.67 -5.16 -4.21
CA VAL A 121 -6.62 -6.37 -3.40
C VAL A 121 -8.04 -6.74 -2.99
N VAL A 122 -8.36 -8.04 -3.01
CA VAL A 122 -9.60 -8.60 -2.48
C VAL A 122 -9.30 -9.76 -1.52
N GLY A 123 -10.29 -10.17 -0.74
CA GLY A 123 -10.17 -11.28 0.19
C GLY A 123 -9.48 -10.92 1.51
N LEU A 124 -9.49 -9.63 1.88
CA LEU A 124 -9.00 -9.19 3.18
C LEU A 124 -10.14 -9.16 4.20
N ASP A 125 -9.83 -9.45 5.46
CA ASP A 125 -10.72 -9.13 6.55
C ASP A 125 -10.91 -7.60 6.64
N TYR A 126 -12.01 -7.16 7.24
CA TYR A 126 -12.20 -5.75 7.53
C TYR A 126 -11.19 -5.26 8.58
N GLY A 127 -10.53 -4.14 8.29
CA GLY A 127 -9.45 -3.62 9.13
C GLY A 127 -8.56 -2.63 8.41
N THR A 128 -7.47 -2.25 9.10
CA THR A 128 -6.48 -1.28 8.62
C THR A 128 -5.25 -2.01 8.12
N TYR A 129 -4.76 -1.60 6.95
CA TYR A 129 -3.59 -2.19 6.30
C TYR A 129 -2.72 -1.12 5.65
N PHE A 130 -1.54 -1.53 5.17
CA PHE A 130 -0.61 -0.64 4.50
C PHE A 130 -0.11 -1.22 3.19
N MET A 131 -0.11 -0.42 2.12
CA MET A 131 0.67 -0.70 0.92
C MET A 131 2.04 -0.05 1.06
N LYS A 132 3.10 -0.85 1.04
CA LYS A 132 4.49 -0.38 1.07
C LYS A 132 5.07 -0.37 -0.34
N GLU A 133 5.41 0.80 -0.85
CA GLU A 133 6.05 0.93 -2.17
C GLU A 133 7.50 0.42 -2.12
N THR A 134 7.80 -0.59 -2.93
CA THR A 134 9.13 -1.22 -3.01
C THR A 134 9.89 -0.82 -4.28
N VAL A 135 9.16 -0.51 -5.35
CA VAL A 135 9.71 -0.01 -6.61
C VAL A 135 8.86 1.16 -7.10
N ALA A 136 9.48 2.32 -7.30
CA ALA A 136 8.80 3.46 -7.89
C ALA A 136 8.74 3.33 -9.43
N PRO A 137 7.72 3.93 -10.08
CA PRO A 137 7.67 4.11 -11.53
C PRO A 137 8.94 4.75 -12.07
N GLU A 138 9.23 4.50 -13.34
CA GLU A 138 10.41 5.05 -14.01
C GLU A 138 10.42 6.59 -13.94
N GLY A 139 11.55 7.16 -13.49
CA GLY A 139 11.72 8.60 -13.33
C GLY A 139 11.09 9.19 -12.06
N TYR A 140 10.63 8.37 -11.12
CA TYR A 140 10.09 8.80 -9.82
C TYR A 140 11.00 8.41 -8.65
N VAL A 141 10.88 9.15 -7.55
CA VAL A 141 11.63 8.89 -6.32
C VAL A 141 10.93 7.76 -5.56
N LEU A 142 11.67 6.71 -5.21
CA LEU A 142 11.19 5.68 -4.28
C LEU A 142 11.07 6.27 -2.87
N PRO A 143 9.87 6.32 -2.26
CA PRO A 143 9.74 6.74 -0.89
C PRO A 143 10.45 5.77 0.08
N THR A 144 10.91 6.27 1.21
CA THR A 144 11.66 5.48 2.21
C THR A 144 11.15 5.73 3.62
N GLY A 145 11.32 4.77 4.53
CA GLY A 145 10.83 4.86 5.90
C GLY A 145 9.30 4.89 5.94
N GLU A 146 8.71 5.68 6.84
CA GLU A 146 7.25 5.79 6.96
C GLU A 146 6.57 6.28 5.68
N ALA A 147 7.24 7.11 4.88
CA ALA A 147 6.69 7.62 3.63
C ALA A 147 6.50 6.52 2.57
N ALA A 148 7.14 5.35 2.73
CA ALA A 148 6.95 4.22 1.83
C ALA A 148 5.59 3.53 2.04
N PHE A 149 4.95 3.73 3.19
CA PHE A 149 3.69 3.09 3.56
C PHE A 149 2.51 4.02 3.32
N THR A 150 1.51 3.53 2.59
CA THR A 150 0.20 4.17 2.44
C THR A 150 -0.84 3.37 3.21
N GLU A 151 -1.45 3.99 4.21
CA GLU A 151 -2.55 3.41 5.00
C GLU A 151 -3.84 3.33 4.18
N PHE A 152 -4.60 2.26 4.36
CA PHE A 152 -5.96 2.15 3.85
C PHE A 152 -6.82 1.27 4.77
N ASN A 153 -8.12 1.54 4.78
CA ASN A 153 -9.12 0.73 5.49
C ASN A 153 -9.90 -0.14 4.52
N VAL A 154 -10.13 -1.38 4.93
CA VAL A 154 -11.04 -2.33 4.29
C VAL A 154 -12.30 -2.39 5.14
N GLU A 155 -13.42 -2.01 4.56
CA GLU A 155 -14.72 -1.93 5.20
C GLU A 155 -15.79 -2.42 4.23
N TYR A 156 -16.99 -2.73 4.72
CA TYR A 156 -18.10 -3.11 3.85
C TYR A 156 -18.43 -1.99 2.85
N GLY A 157 -18.29 -2.26 1.56
CA GLY A 157 -18.44 -1.30 0.48
C GLY A 157 -17.20 -0.49 0.15
N SER A 158 -16.02 -0.81 0.67
CA SER A 158 -14.78 -0.08 0.35
C SER A 158 -14.16 -0.48 -1.00
N TYR A 159 -14.69 -1.53 -1.64
CA TYR A 159 -14.18 -2.09 -2.89
C TYR A 159 -15.07 -1.76 -4.10
N ASP A 160 -16.34 -2.17 -4.05
CA ASP A 160 -17.29 -2.12 -5.17
C ASP A 160 -18.00 -0.75 -5.24
N ASP A 161 -17.83 -0.05 -6.36
CA ASP A 161 -18.45 1.23 -6.63
C ASP A 161 -19.93 1.12 -7.07
N GLU A 162 -20.39 -0.09 -7.41
CA GLU A 162 -21.78 -0.37 -7.77
C GLU A 162 -22.66 -0.70 -6.54
N LEU A 163 -22.04 -0.99 -5.38
CA LEU A 163 -22.75 -1.35 -4.16
C LEU A 163 -23.41 -0.12 -3.51
N VAL A 164 -24.74 -0.09 -3.48
CA VAL A 164 -25.51 1.00 -2.86
C VAL A 164 -25.85 0.66 -1.42
N ILE A 165 -25.25 1.39 -0.49
CA ILE A 165 -25.45 1.22 0.95
C ILE A 165 -26.11 2.48 1.52
N VAL A 166 -27.12 2.29 2.38
CA VAL A 166 -27.81 3.40 3.05
C VAL A 166 -26.83 4.09 4.01
N ASP A 167 -26.74 5.42 3.90
CA ASP A 167 -25.88 6.27 4.74
C ASP A 167 -24.37 5.97 4.65
N TYR A 168 -23.92 5.34 3.56
CA TYR A 168 -22.51 5.09 3.28
C TYR A 168 -22.18 5.58 1.87
N GLU A 169 -21.10 6.34 1.75
CA GLU A 169 -20.59 6.85 0.48
C GLU A 169 -19.33 6.06 0.12
N TYR A 170 -19.31 5.50 -1.10
CA TYR A 170 -18.16 4.78 -1.60
C TYR A 170 -16.90 5.65 -1.51
N PRO A 171 -15.83 5.19 -0.83
CA PRO A 171 -14.67 6.04 -0.55
C PRO A 171 -13.81 6.35 -1.79
N GLY A 172 -14.15 5.83 -2.97
CA GLY A 172 -13.30 5.91 -4.16
C GLY A 172 -12.04 5.06 -4.02
N ALA A 173 -11.18 4.99 -5.03
CA ALA A 173 -9.90 4.29 -4.90
C ALA A 173 -8.90 5.03 -3.98
N ALA A 174 -8.12 4.29 -3.20
CA ALA A 174 -7.10 4.84 -2.32
C ALA A 174 -5.92 5.39 -3.15
N ARG A 175 -5.53 6.64 -2.90
CA ARG A 175 -4.58 7.34 -3.78
C ARG A 175 -3.15 7.25 -3.23
N VAL A 176 -2.22 6.77 -4.05
CA VAL A 176 -0.81 6.55 -3.71
C VAL A 176 0.10 7.50 -4.51
N PRO A 177 0.58 8.60 -3.92
CA PRO A 177 1.33 9.63 -4.65
C PRO A 177 2.78 9.21 -4.93
N ASN A 178 3.38 9.74 -5.99
CA ASN A 178 4.83 9.78 -6.18
C ASN A 178 5.32 11.13 -6.67
N VAL A 179 6.59 11.42 -6.38
CA VAL A 179 7.26 12.66 -6.80
C VAL A 179 8.30 12.33 -7.85
N ARG A 180 8.32 13.08 -8.96
CA ARG A 180 9.33 12.91 -10.02
C ARG A 180 10.73 13.11 -9.45
N GLN A 181 11.68 12.36 -9.97
CA GLN A 181 13.10 12.63 -9.73
C GLN A 181 13.42 14.02 -10.30
N GLY A 182 13.61 14.99 -9.41
CA GLY A 182 14.08 16.30 -9.79
C GLY A 182 15.57 16.25 -10.11
N PHE A 183 16.00 17.05 -11.08
CA PHE A 183 17.36 17.57 -11.03
C PHE A 183 17.40 18.57 -9.88
N LEU A 184 17.85 18.15 -8.70
CA LEU A 184 18.23 19.12 -7.69
C LEU A 184 19.26 20.06 -8.36
N PRO A 185 19.06 21.40 -8.40
CA PRO A 185 20.20 22.27 -8.63
C PRO A 185 21.17 21.94 -7.52
N SER A 186 22.38 21.51 -7.89
CA SER A 186 23.44 21.24 -6.91
C SER A 186 23.80 22.56 -6.22
N THR A 187 23.04 22.97 -5.20
CA THR A 187 23.44 24.05 -4.31
C THR A 187 24.35 23.43 -3.27
N GLY A 188 25.59 23.19 -3.70
CA GLY A 188 26.60 22.48 -2.90
C GLY A 188 27.78 21.91 -3.69
N GLY A 189 27.81 22.00 -5.02
CA GLY A 189 28.98 21.61 -5.81
C GLY A 189 30.20 22.51 -5.55
N ASN A 190 31.39 22.06 -5.97
CA ASN A 190 32.67 22.76 -5.79
C ASN A 190 32.71 24.23 -6.28
N GLY A 191 31.71 24.71 -7.04
CA GLY A 191 31.59 26.11 -7.46
C GLY A 191 31.34 27.11 -6.31
N ILE A 192 30.63 26.71 -5.24
CA ILE A 192 30.39 27.63 -4.11
C ILE A 192 31.64 27.88 -3.26
N LEU A 193 32.58 26.92 -3.25
CA LEU A 193 33.88 27.07 -2.58
C LEU A 193 34.66 28.28 -3.12
N ALA A 194 34.58 28.56 -4.43
CA ALA A 194 35.24 29.72 -5.02
C ALA A 194 34.67 31.05 -4.48
N PHE A 195 33.33 31.18 -4.44
CA PHE A 195 32.67 32.37 -3.89
C PHE A 195 32.94 32.54 -2.39
N LEU A 196 32.98 31.44 -1.63
CA LEU A 196 33.23 31.45 -0.19
C LEU A 196 34.69 31.86 0.12
N LEU A 197 35.66 31.39 -0.68
CA LEU A 197 37.07 31.81 -0.58
C LEU A 197 37.28 33.29 -0.96
N ILE A 198 36.59 33.77 -1.99
CA ILE A 198 36.64 35.18 -2.39
C ILE A 198 36.04 36.05 -1.28
N GLY A 199 34.90 35.65 -0.71
CA GLY A 199 34.25 36.34 0.40
C GLY A 199 35.15 36.43 1.65
N LEU A 200 35.78 35.32 2.04
CA LEU A 200 36.74 35.28 3.15
C LEU A 200 37.96 36.18 2.89
N SER A 201 38.49 36.17 1.66
CA SER A 201 39.62 37.02 1.27
C SER A 201 39.28 38.50 1.34
N LEU A 202 38.08 38.89 0.89
CA LEU A 202 37.57 40.26 1.00
C LEU A 202 37.40 40.70 2.46
N MET A 203 36.91 39.81 3.33
CA MET A 203 36.77 40.09 4.76
C MET A 203 38.12 40.31 5.44
N ILE A 204 39.11 39.45 5.17
CA ILE A 204 40.46 39.59 5.72
C ILE A 204 41.15 40.86 5.22
N GLY A 205 41.01 41.16 3.92
CA GLY A 205 41.54 42.38 3.31
C GLY A 205 40.93 43.63 3.93
N SER A 206 39.61 43.67 4.08
CA SER A 206 38.87 44.79 4.67
C SER A 206 39.25 44.99 6.13
N TYR A 207 39.37 43.92 6.91
CA TYR A 207 39.80 43.97 8.31
C TYR A 207 41.24 44.51 8.47
N SER A 208 42.15 44.05 7.61
CA SER A 208 43.55 44.50 7.62
C SER A 208 43.67 45.98 7.26
N TRP A 209 42.88 46.44 6.30
CA TRP A 209 42.80 47.85 5.93
C TRP A 209 42.21 48.71 7.07
N TYR A 210 41.13 48.25 7.69
CA TYR A 210 40.51 48.91 8.86
C TYR A 210 41.49 49.05 10.05
N ARG A 211 42.30 48.02 10.33
CA ARG A 211 43.35 48.14 11.35
C ARG A 211 44.42 49.17 10.99
N LYS A 212 44.87 49.20 9.73
CA LYS A 212 45.87 50.18 9.27
C LYS A 212 45.37 51.62 9.33
N THR A 213 44.09 51.87 9.04
CA THR A 213 43.53 53.22 9.11
C THR A 213 43.40 53.71 10.55
N LYS A 214 43.08 52.83 11.52
CA LYS A 214 43.09 53.19 12.96
C LYS A 214 44.48 53.50 13.51
N MET A 215 45.52 52.81 13.07
CA MET A 215 46.90 53.09 13.53
C MET A 215 47.45 54.43 13.00
N LYS A 216 46.92 54.93 11.87
CA LYS A 216 47.30 56.25 11.34
C LYS A 216 46.57 57.42 12.00
N SER A 217 45.54 57.17 12.80
CA SER A 217 44.79 58.20 13.54
C SER A 217 45.26 58.41 14.98
N GLU A 218 46.35 57.76 15.41
CA GLU A 218 46.96 57.89 16.75
C GLU A 218 48.37 58.52 16.73
N VAL A 219 48.70 59.32 15.70
CA VAL A 219 49.93 60.13 15.67
C VAL A 219 49.58 61.61 15.66
#